data_AF-A0AAW0LES8-F1
#
_entry.id   AF-A0AAW0LES8-F1
#
_cell.length_a   1.000
_cell.length_b   1.000
_cell.length_c   1.000
_cell.angle_alpha   90.00
_cell.angle_beta   90.00
_cell.angle_gamma   90.00
#
_symmetry.space_group_name_H-M   'P 1'
#
loop_
_entity.id
_entity.type
_entity.pdbx_description
1 polymer ?
#
loop_
_entity_poly.entity_id
_entity_poly.type
_entity_poly.pdbx_seq_one_letter_code
_entity_poly.pdbx_strand_id
1 'polypeptide(L)'
;MKDQHGLHQPLLPTITTTTSSLDANEACDTNLIPLSNCSIIIRLLMVLFIGTLSLWANFEESKVFEITIINDAKHTPAGQYFTLFHVSNDKATRIVLNTSEFVENLLYPNNNHHFPKKVVHHVTLRLATHNFTHKVTNYQLQHDYVFNINPLLFEDFDVNYAMVSSVQRSMTCIWLYDSESSAPPTLLDGLVEYITMIAGFVNVKDYDKVYKLPEFCDQKWWEDKDPRVVAHLLGYFEEQQKGRGSSNG
;
A
#
# COMPACT_ATOMS: atom_id res chain seq x y z
N MET A 1 -32.22 -57.32 -27.82
CA MET A 1 -33.08 -56.47 -28.68
C MET A 1 -33.60 -55.33 -27.82
N LYS A 2 -33.21 -54.08 -28.16
CA LYS A 2 -33.97 -52.80 -28.21
C LYS A 2 -35.15 -52.61 -27.24
N ASP A 3 -35.50 -51.46 -26.67
CA ASP A 3 -35.03 -50.07 -26.45
C ASP A 3 -36.16 -49.49 -25.55
N GLN A 4 -35.92 -48.90 -24.37
CA GLN A 4 -35.68 -47.46 -24.09
C GLN A 4 -36.97 -46.60 -23.83
N HIS A 5 -36.83 -45.62 -22.91
CA HIS A 5 -37.63 -44.40 -22.59
C HIS A 5 -38.64 -44.50 -21.41
N GLY A 6 -38.64 -43.64 -20.40
CA GLY A 6 -37.82 -42.46 -20.11
C GLY A 6 -38.26 -41.69 -18.84
N LEU A 7 -37.45 -40.66 -18.52
CA LEU A 7 -37.71 -39.42 -17.75
C LEU A 7 -37.65 -39.39 -16.21
N HIS A 8 -36.50 -38.87 -15.74
CA HIS A 8 -36.26 -37.86 -14.69
C HIS A 8 -37.38 -37.44 -13.72
N GLN A 9 -37.08 -37.49 -12.40
CA GLN A 9 -37.13 -36.32 -11.50
C GLN A 9 -36.48 -36.60 -10.12
N PRO A 10 -35.80 -35.60 -9.51
CA PRO A 10 -35.19 -35.72 -8.19
C PRO A 10 -36.15 -35.37 -7.04
N LEU A 11 -36.01 -36.10 -5.93
CA LEU A 11 -36.69 -35.90 -4.64
C LEU A 11 -36.02 -34.78 -3.84
N LEU A 12 -36.75 -33.75 -3.46
CA LEU A 12 -36.54 -32.94 -2.24
C LEU A 12 -37.88 -32.32 -1.81
N PRO A 13 -38.22 -32.30 -0.51
CA PRO A 13 -39.56 -31.95 -0.03
C PRO A 13 -39.74 -30.45 0.20
N THR A 14 -40.93 -29.96 -0.15
CA THR A 14 -41.46 -28.64 0.18
C THR A 14 -41.68 -28.49 1.69
N ILE A 15 -41.05 -27.47 2.30
CA ILE A 15 -41.33 -27.08 3.69
C ILE A 15 -42.55 -26.15 3.67
N THR A 16 -43.69 -26.62 4.18
CA THR A 16 -44.89 -25.81 4.40
C THR A 16 -44.83 -25.24 5.83
N THR A 17 -44.58 -23.95 5.97
CA THR A 17 -44.68 -23.26 7.27
C THR A 17 -46.09 -22.73 7.44
N THR A 18 -46.82 -23.32 8.39
CA THR A 18 -48.16 -22.93 8.81
C THR A 18 -48.09 -21.62 9.61
N THR A 19 -48.74 -20.55 9.14
CA THR A 19 -48.98 -19.34 9.94
C THR A 19 -50.37 -19.42 10.58
N SER A 20 -50.41 -19.44 11.91
CA SER A 20 -51.64 -19.34 12.71
C SER A 20 -52.20 -17.91 12.64
N SER A 21 -53.46 -17.80 12.23
CA SER A 21 -54.27 -16.59 12.33
C SER A 21 -54.73 -16.37 13.77
N LEU A 22 -54.56 -15.16 14.29
CA LEU A 22 -55.26 -14.64 15.47
C LEU A 22 -55.87 -13.29 15.08
N ASP A 23 -57.20 -13.27 15.07
CA ASP A 23 -58.01 -12.11 14.71
C ASP A 23 -58.05 -11.05 15.83
N ALA A 24 -57.84 -9.82 15.39
CA ALA A 24 -58.61 -8.59 15.67
C ALA A 24 -58.85 -8.12 17.12
N ASN A 25 -58.18 -7.01 17.48
CA ASN A 25 -58.77 -5.66 17.65
C ASN A 25 -58.07 -4.87 18.75
N GLU A 26 -57.41 -3.76 18.40
CA GLU A 26 -57.69 -2.43 18.99
C GLU A 26 -56.84 -1.36 18.31
N ALA A 27 -57.43 -0.17 18.20
CA ALA A 27 -56.98 0.95 17.40
C ALA A 27 -55.56 1.43 17.75
N CYS A 28 -54.74 1.66 16.72
CA CYS A 28 -53.72 2.69 16.77
C CYS A 28 -53.67 3.39 15.41
N ASP A 29 -54.30 4.58 15.38
CA ASP A 29 -53.99 5.61 14.42
C ASP A 29 -52.50 5.93 14.56
N THR A 30 -51.70 5.38 13.67
CA THR A 30 -50.39 5.92 13.35
C THR A 30 -50.24 5.72 11.87
N ASN A 31 -49.88 6.79 11.15
CA ASN A 31 -49.62 6.79 9.72
C ASN A 31 -48.53 5.76 9.37
N LEU A 32 -48.92 4.50 9.25
CA LEU A 32 -48.08 3.42 8.78
C LEU A 32 -48.00 3.58 7.27
N ILE A 33 -46.93 4.26 6.84
CA ILE A 33 -46.48 4.23 5.45
C ILE A 33 -46.55 2.75 5.00
N PRO A 34 -47.27 2.43 3.92
CA PRO A 34 -47.55 1.04 3.58
C PRO A 34 -46.22 0.32 3.37
N LEU A 35 -46.03 -0.80 4.07
CA LEU A 35 -44.81 -1.62 4.09
C LEU A 35 -44.32 -2.01 2.67
N SER A 36 -45.22 -1.98 1.68
CA SER A 36 -44.95 -2.14 0.25
C SER A 36 -44.07 -1.03 -0.35
N ASN A 37 -44.30 0.23 0.06
CA ASN A 37 -43.51 1.39 -0.38
C ASN A 37 -42.11 1.40 0.25
N CYS A 38 -41.92 0.76 1.39
CA CYS A 38 -40.59 0.62 1.99
C CYS A 38 -39.66 -0.24 1.12
N SER A 39 -40.18 -1.27 0.43
CA SER A 39 -39.38 -2.12 -0.46
C SER A 39 -38.81 -1.37 -1.66
N ILE A 40 -39.61 -0.51 -2.30
CA ILE A 40 -39.13 0.31 -3.42
C ILE A 40 -38.14 1.39 -2.96
N ILE A 41 -38.39 2.02 -1.80
CA ILE A 41 -37.48 3.01 -1.22
C ILE A 41 -36.14 2.37 -0.85
N ILE A 42 -36.15 1.18 -0.21
CA ILE A 42 -34.92 0.45 0.15
C ILE A 42 -34.14 0.05 -1.11
N ARG A 43 -34.81 -0.42 -2.17
CA ARG A 43 -34.15 -0.75 -3.44
C ARG A 43 -33.50 0.48 -4.08
N LEU A 44 -34.20 1.62 -4.11
CA LEU A 44 -33.64 2.86 -4.63
C LEU A 44 -32.45 3.33 -3.80
N LEU A 45 -32.53 3.22 -2.47
CA LEU A 45 -31.44 3.57 -1.57
C LEU A 45 -30.23 2.64 -1.74
N MET A 46 -30.44 1.34 -1.95
CA MET A 46 -29.37 0.40 -2.27
C MET A 46 -28.70 0.74 -3.60
N VAL A 47 -29.48 1.02 -4.66
CA VAL A 47 -28.93 1.41 -5.96
C VAL A 47 -28.15 2.73 -5.85
N LEU A 48 -28.67 3.71 -5.11
CA LEU A 48 -27.97 4.96 -4.84
C LEU A 48 -26.67 4.70 -4.06
N PHE A 49 -26.72 3.87 -3.01
CA PHE A 49 -25.56 3.52 -2.20
C PHE A 49 -24.47 2.84 -3.03
N ILE A 50 -24.85 1.84 -3.83
CA ILE A 50 -23.95 1.16 -4.78
C ILE A 50 -23.39 2.17 -5.78
N GLY A 51 -24.22 3.07 -6.32
CA GLY A 51 -23.78 4.13 -7.21
C GLY A 51 -22.76 5.07 -6.57
N THR A 52 -22.98 5.49 -5.32
CA THR A 52 -22.05 6.34 -4.57
C THR A 52 -20.74 5.61 -4.26
N LEU A 53 -20.80 4.32 -3.90
CA LEU A 53 -19.61 3.51 -3.68
C LEU A 53 -18.81 3.31 -4.97
N SER A 54 -19.48 3.09 -6.11
CA SER A 54 -18.83 3.00 -7.42
C SER A 54 -18.19 4.32 -7.83
N LEU A 55 -18.87 5.45 -7.59
CA LEU A 55 -18.30 6.77 -7.87
C LEU A 55 -17.08 7.05 -6.99
N TRP A 56 -17.16 6.71 -5.70
CA TRP A 56 -16.06 6.88 -4.77
C TRP A 56 -14.88 5.98 -5.12
N ALA A 57 -15.12 4.71 -5.46
CA ALA A 57 -14.07 3.80 -5.91
C ALA A 57 -13.37 4.31 -7.18
N ASN A 58 -14.13 4.77 -8.18
CA ASN A 58 -13.57 5.33 -9.40
C ASN A 58 -12.83 6.66 -9.17
N PHE A 59 -13.30 7.49 -8.24
CA PHE A 59 -12.61 8.70 -7.83
C PHE A 59 -11.31 8.41 -7.08
N GLU A 60 -11.31 7.40 -6.20
CA GLU A 60 -10.11 6.98 -5.48
C GLU A 60 -9.08 6.36 -6.44
N GLU A 61 -9.51 5.55 -7.41
CA GLU A 61 -8.67 5.07 -8.51
C GLU A 61 -8.10 6.23 -9.34
N SER A 62 -8.82 7.34 -9.52
CA SER A 62 -8.34 8.49 -10.29
C SER A 62 -7.23 9.31 -9.61
N LYS A 63 -7.08 9.20 -8.29
CA LYS A 63 -5.97 9.82 -7.54
C LYS A 63 -4.71 8.97 -7.56
N VAL A 64 -4.87 7.69 -7.89
CA VAL A 64 -3.82 6.69 -7.85
C VAL A 64 -3.08 6.72 -9.18
N PHE A 65 -1.76 6.78 -9.10
CA PHE A 65 -0.89 6.62 -10.27
C PHE A 65 -1.02 5.20 -10.83
N GLU A 66 -0.75 5.04 -12.13
CA GLU A 66 -0.82 3.72 -12.76
C GLU A 66 0.24 2.79 -12.18
N ILE A 67 -0.11 1.52 -11.92
CA ILE A 67 0.82 0.51 -11.40
C ILE A 67 0.85 -0.68 -12.35
N THR A 68 2.02 -0.93 -12.93
CA THR A 68 2.28 -2.13 -13.75
C THR A 68 3.12 -3.13 -12.96
N ILE A 69 2.65 -4.37 -12.87
CA ILE A 69 3.41 -5.47 -12.24
C ILE A 69 3.96 -6.39 -13.33
N ILE A 70 5.28 -6.46 -13.44
CA ILE A 70 5.99 -7.31 -14.41
C ILE A 70 6.69 -8.43 -13.65
N ASN A 71 6.56 -9.64 -14.17
CA ASN A 71 7.34 -10.77 -13.72
C ASN A 71 8.09 -11.32 -14.94
N ASP A 72 9.39 -11.07 -15.04
CA ASP A 72 10.18 -11.67 -16.12
C ASP A 72 10.78 -13.01 -15.73
N ALA A 73 10.84 -13.29 -14.43
CA ALA A 73 11.35 -14.55 -13.91
C ALA A 73 10.27 -15.64 -13.79
N LYS A 74 9.16 -15.57 -14.56
CA LYS A 74 7.98 -16.47 -14.41
C LYS A 74 8.32 -17.95 -14.37
N HIS A 75 9.37 -18.35 -15.05
CA HIS A 75 9.82 -19.74 -15.16
C HIS A 75 10.67 -20.22 -13.98
N THR A 76 11.08 -19.32 -13.08
CA THR A 76 11.89 -19.63 -11.90
C THR A 76 11.01 -19.87 -10.66
N PRO A 77 11.51 -20.56 -9.62
CA PRO A 77 10.78 -20.70 -8.36
C PRO A 77 10.39 -19.36 -7.72
N ALA A 78 11.31 -18.39 -7.72
CA ALA A 78 11.04 -17.03 -7.22
C ALA A 78 9.92 -16.33 -8.01
N GLY A 79 9.92 -16.46 -9.34
CA GLY A 79 8.86 -15.90 -10.18
C GLY A 79 7.51 -16.60 -10.02
N GLN A 80 7.49 -17.92 -9.81
CA GLN A 80 6.25 -18.63 -9.48
C GLN A 80 5.69 -18.17 -8.14
N TYR A 81 6.56 -18.04 -7.13
CA TYR A 81 6.19 -17.50 -5.81
C TYR A 81 5.65 -16.08 -5.92
N PHE A 82 6.35 -15.19 -6.64
CA PHE A 82 5.93 -13.81 -6.84
C PHE A 82 4.56 -13.75 -7.54
N THR A 83 4.35 -14.57 -8.56
CA THR A 83 3.05 -14.66 -9.25
C THR A 83 1.95 -15.05 -8.27
N LEU A 84 2.15 -16.15 -7.54
CA LEU A 84 1.13 -16.72 -6.66
C LEU A 84 0.78 -15.81 -5.48
N PHE A 85 1.78 -15.22 -4.82
CA PHE A 85 1.58 -14.51 -3.56
C PHE A 85 1.49 -12.99 -3.70
N HIS A 86 2.03 -12.42 -4.77
CA HIS A 86 2.10 -10.97 -4.95
C HIS A 86 1.26 -10.47 -6.11
N VAL A 87 1.22 -11.20 -7.24
CA VAL A 87 0.44 -10.79 -8.43
C VAL A 87 -1.02 -11.25 -8.32
N SER A 88 -1.28 -12.53 -8.07
CA SER A 88 -2.64 -13.12 -8.14
C SER A 88 -3.66 -12.60 -7.12
N ASN A 89 -3.23 -11.83 -6.11
CA ASN A 89 -4.10 -11.28 -5.06
C ASN A 89 -3.87 -9.77 -4.85
N ASP A 90 -3.39 -9.07 -5.89
CA ASP A 90 -3.12 -7.62 -5.91
C ASP A 90 -2.26 -7.13 -4.74
N LYS A 91 -1.48 -8.03 -4.14
CA LYS A 91 -0.71 -7.72 -2.94
C LYS A 91 0.47 -6.83 -3.30
N ALA A 92 1.10 -7.06 -4.45
CA ALA A 92 2.12 -6.17 -5.00
C ALA A 92 1.59 -4.73 -5.13
N THR A 93 0.42 -4.58 -5.77
CA THR A 93 -0.25 -3.28 -5.96
C THR A 93 -0.54 -2.61 -4.62
N ARG A 94 -1.13 -3.33 -3.66
CA ARG A 94 -1.40 -2.78 -2.32
C ARG A 94 -0.14 -2.35 -1.57
N ILE A 95 0.96 -3.10 -1.69
CA ILE A 95 2.24 -2.70 -1.09
C ILE A 95 2.71 -1.38 -1.71
N VAL A 96 2.68 -1.26 -3.05
CA VAL A 96 3.08 -0.04 -3.76
C VAL A 96 2.22 1.16 -3.34
N LEU A 97 0.89 0.99 -3.26
CA LEU A 97 -0.02 2.05 -2.85
C LEU A 97 0.20 2.49 -1.40
N ASN A 98 0.21 1.55 -0.46
CA ASN A 98 0.34 1.86 0.95
C ASN A 98 1.69 2.54 1.27
N THR A 99 2.77 2.06 0.65
CA THR A 99 4.10 2.66 0.82
C THR A 99 4.16 4.05 0.19
N SER A 100 3.48 4.26 -0.94
CA SER A 100 3.39 5.57 -1.57
C SER A 100 2.60 6.57 -0.74
N GLU A 101 1.42 6.17 -0.28
CA GLU A 101 0.56 6.98 0.59
C GLU A 101 1.31 7.38 1.86
N PHE A 102 2.04 6.44 2.47
CA PHE A 102 2.85 6.73 3.65
C PHE A 102 3.88 7.83 3.38
N VAL A 103 4.67 7.69 2.31
CA VAL A 103 5.73 8.66 1.99
C VAL A 103 5.13 10.01 1.57
N GLU A 104 4.06 9.99 0.78
CA GLU A 104 3.35 11.18 0.36
C GLU A 104 2.86 11.98 1.57
N ASN A 105 2.14 11.33 2.49
CA ASN A 105 1.61 11.98 3.68
C ASN A 105 2.71 12.53 4.59
N LEU A 106 3.88 11.88 4.61
CA LEU A 106 5.03 12.34 5.36
C LEU A 106 5.68 13.58 4.74
N LEU A 107 5.85 13.61 3.41
CA LEU A 107 6.55 14.69 2.70
C LEU A 107 5.64 15.89 2.39
N TYR A 108 4.37 15.65 2.10
CA TYR A 108 3.39 16.64 1.68
C TYR A 108 2.15 16.56 2.59
N PRO A 109 2.27 16.96 3.87
CA PRO A 109 1.14 16.93 4.77
C PRO A 109 0.05 17.89 4.29
N ASN A 110 -1.22 17.46 4.34
CA ASN A 110 -2.38 18.19 3.80
C ASN A 110 -2.55 19.64 4.31
N ASN A 111 -1.88 20.01 5.40
CA ASN A 111 -1.91 21.35 5.98
C ASN A 111 -0.90 22.33 5.36
N ASN A 112 -0.02 21.88 4.46
CA ASN A 112 1.06 22.69 3.94
C ASN A 112 0.95 22.91 2.42
N HIS A 113 0.13 23.87 2.02
CA HIS A 113 -0.10 24.23 0.61
C HIS A 113 1.05 25.04 -0.04
N HIS A 114 2.14 25.31 0.69
CA HIS A 114 3.23 26.16 0.21
C HIS A 114 4.13 25.50 -0.84
N PHE A 115 4.15 24.17 -0.91
CA PHE A 115 4.99 23.42 -1.85
C PHE A 115 4.11 22.60 -2.80
N PRO A 116 4.31 22.73 -4.13
CA PRO A 116 3.58 21.90 -5.08
C PRO A 116 3.96 20.43 -4.85
N LYS A 117 2.94 19.59 -4.72
CA LYS A 117 3.11 18.13 -4.60
C LYS A 117 3.73 17.59 -5.89
N LYS A 118 4.74 16.72 -5.75
CA LYS A 118 5.29 15.96 -6.87
C LYS A 118 4.20 15.07 -7.51
N VAL A 119 4.12 15.06 -8.84
CA VAL A 119 3.19 14.19 -9.56
C VAL A 119 3.94 12.93 -10.01
N VAL A 120 3.45 11.77 -9.56
CA VAL A 120 3.89 10.46 -10.05
C VAL A 120 2.79 9.95 -10.97
N HIS A 121 3.13 9.60 -12.21
CA HIS A 121 2.12 9.16 -13.20
C HIS A 121 2.02 7.65 -13.29
N HIS A 122 3.17 6.97 -13.34
CA HIS A 122 3.22 5.54 -13.55
C HIS A 122 4.42 4.91 -12.85
N VAL A 123 4.15 3.75 -12.27
CA VAL A 123 5.09 2.97 -11.50
C VAL A 123 5.08 1.52 -11.97
N THR A 124 6.26 0.99 -12.29
CA THR A 124 6.44 -0.41 -12.66
C THR A 124 7.22 -1.16 -11.59
N LEU A 125 6.58 -2.17 -10.99
CA LEU A 125 7.20 -3.14 -10.10
C LEU A 125 7.58 -4.38 -10.92
N ARG A 126 8.87 -4.63 -11.10
CA ARG A 126 9.38 -5.68 -12.00
C ARG A 126 10.21 -6.70 -11.25
N LEU A 127 9.86 -7.98 -11.30
CA LEU A 127 10.77 -9.05 -10.88
C LEU A 127 11.75 -9.37 -12.02
N ALA A 128 13.04 -9.14 -11.77
CA ALA A 128 14.10 -9.33 -12.76
C ALA A 128 14.41 -10.81 -13.01
N THR A 129 14.97 -11.13 -14.18
CA THR A 129 15.35 -12.50 -14.56
C THR A 129 16.63 -12.99 -13.88
N HIS A 130 17.49 -12.07 -13.45
CA HIS A 130 18.82 -12.36 -12.95
C HIS A 130 19.06 -11.65 -11.62
N ASN A 131 20.00 -12.20 -10.86
CA ASN A 131 20.38 -11.67 -9.56
C ASN A 131 21.34 -10.49 -9.74
N PHE A 132 21.24 -9.50 -8.86
CA PHE A 132 22.18 -8.38 -8.77
C PHE A 132 22.59 -8.16 -7.30
N THR A 133 23.46 -7.18 -7.03
CA THR A 133 24.04 -7.00 -5.68
C THR A 133 23.02 -6.49 -4.67
N HIS A 134 22.14 -5.59 -5.08
CA HIS A 134 21.12 -5.00 -4.21
C HIS A 134 19.82 -5.80 -4.24
N LYS A 135 18.99 -5.69 -3.19
CA LYS A 135 17.65 -6.34 -3.16
C LYS A 135 16.69 -5.72 -4.17
N VAL A 136 16.82 -4.41 -4.39
CA VAL A 136 16.08 -3.65 -5.39
C VAL A 136 17.00 -2.67 -6.10
N THR A 137 16.69 -2.36 -7.35
CA THR A 137 17.31 -1.27 -8.12
C THR A 137 16.22 -0.42 -8.74
N ASN A 138 16.41 0.89 -8.74
CA ASN A 138 15.42 1.86 -9.21
C ASN A 138 16.01 2.66 -10.37
N TYR A 139 15.22 2.93 -11.38
CA TYR A 139 15.57 3.88 -12.44
C TYR A 139 14.30 4.53 -13.00
N GLN A 140 14.48 5.72 -13.56
CA GLN A 140 13.41 6.45 -14.24
C GLN A 140 13.63 6.35 -15.75
N LEU A 141 12.59 5.97 -16.48
CA LEU A 141 12.56 5.97 -17.93
C LEU A 141 11.49 6.96 -18.40
N GLN A 142 11.92 8.15 -18.82
CA GLN A 142 11.01 9.27 -19.14
C GLN A 142 10.12 9.63 -17.95
N HIS A 143 8.84 9.22 -17.97
CA HIS A 143 7.84 9.48 -16.93
C HIS A 143 7.47 8.22 -16.12
N ASP A 144 8.12 7.09 -16.43
CA ASP A 144 7.87 5.81 -15.78
C ASP A 144 8.97 5.52 -14.76
N TYR A 145 8.56 5.27 -13.52
CA TYR A 145 9.48 4.82 -12.48
C TYR A 145 9.48 3.31 -12.43
N VAL A 146 10.63 2.69 -12.66
CA VAL A 146 10.78 1.23 -12.64
C VAL A 146 11.63 0.81 -11.46
N PHE A 147 11.11 -0.08 -10.64
CA PHE A 147 11.89 -0.78 -9.61
C PHE A 147 11.96 -2.26 -9.90
N ASN A 148 13.19 -2.72 -10.07
CA ASN A 148 13.52 -4.11 -10.27
C ASN A 148 13.74 -4.78 -8.91
N ILE A 149 12.98 -5.84 -8.65
CA ILE A 149 13.19 -6.77 -7.54
C ILE A 149 14.22 -7.80 -7.98
N ASN A 150 15.18 -8.04 -7.10
CA ASN A 150 16.12 -9.16 -7.23
C ASN A 150 15.42 -10.46 -6.82
N PRO A 151 15.50 -11.54 -7.62
CA PRO A 151 14.98 -12.85 -7.23
C PRO A 151 15.53 -13.37 -5.90
N LEU A 152 16.75 -12.97 -5.50
CA LEU A 152 17.34 -13.32 -4.20
C LEU A 152 16.53 -12.80 -3.00
N LEU A 153 15.65 -11.81 -3.19
CA LEU A 153 14.74 -11.33 -2.14
C LEU A 153 13.83 -12.46 -1.62
N PHE A 154 13.52 -13.45 -2.46
CA PHE A 154 12.68 -14.59 -2.09
C PHE A 154 13.46 -15.68 -1.31
N GLU A 155 14.76 -15.49 -1.10
CA GLU A 155 15.60 -16.34 -0.24
C GLU A 155 15.74 -15.76 1.19
N ASP A 156 15.22 -14.55 1.44
CA ASP A 156 15.18 -13.97 2.78
C ASP A 156 14.31 -14.80 3.74
N PHE A 157 14.70 -14.80 5.02
CA PHE A 157 13.96 -15.49 6.08
C PHE A 157 12.51 -15.01 6.19
N ASP A 158 12.29 -13.69 6.04
CA ASP A 158 10.95 -13.10 5.95
C ASP A 158 10.81 -12.34 4.62
N VAL A 159 10.35 -13.07 3.61
CA VAL A 159 10.10 -12.57 2.26
C VAL A 159 9.09 -11.43 2.25
N ASN A 160 8.06 -11.48 3.11
CA ASN A 160 7.04 -10.44 3.16
C ASN A 160 7.65 -9.13 3.65
N TYR A 161 8.39 -9.20 4.76
CA TYR A 161 9.11 -8.07 5.28
C TYR A 161 10.12 -7.53 4.27
N ALA A 162 10.92 -8.39 3.64
CA ALA A 162 11.91 -8.00 2.65
C ALA A 162 11.26 -7.29 1.45
N MET A 163 10.13 -7.81 0.96
CA MET A 163 9.36 -7.23 -0.13
C MET A 163 8.83 -5.85 0.24
N VAL A 164 8.10 -5.73 1.35
CA VAL A 164 7.48 -4.46 1.76
C VAL A 164 8.55 -3.41 2.07
N SER A 165 9.60 -3.77 2.81
CA SER A 165 10.69 -2.84 3.14
C SER A 165 11.53 -2.41 1.93
N SER A 166 11.65 -3.26 0.91
CA SER A 166 12.34 -2.89 -0.33
C SER A 166 11.49 -1.96 -1.18
N VAL A 167 10.19 -2.25 -1.32
CA VAL A 167 9.25 -1.36 -2.02
C VAL A 167 9.13 -0.02 -1.29
N GLN A 168 9.11 -0.01 0.04
CA GLN A 168 9.11 1.22 0.85
C GLN A 168 10.32 2.10 0.52
N ARG A 169 11.53 1.54 0.45
CA ARG A 169 12.75 2.27 0.05
C ARG A 169 12.62 2.81 -1.36
N SER A 170 12.23 1.96 -2.31
CA SER A 170 12.04 2.36 -3.71
C SER A 170 11.04 3.48 -3.88
N MET A 171 9.90 3.39 -3.19
CA MET A 171 8.87 4.42 -3.23
C MET A 171 9.35 5.71 -2.58
N THR A 172 10.10 5.61 -1.48
CA THR A 172 10.74 6.76 -0.86
C THR A 172 11.71 7.46 -1.82
N CYS A 173 12.53 6.70 -2.55
CA CYS A 173 13.36 7.26 -3.63
C CYS A 173 12.49 7.98 -4.68
N ILE A 174 11.42 7.35 -5.16
CA ILE A 174 10.55 7.97 -6.18
C ILE A 174 10.00 9.31 -5.70
N TRP A 175 9.58 9.43 -4.45
CA TRP A 175 9.02 10.69 -3.95
C TRP A 175 10.06 11.76 -3.62
N LEU A 176 11.28 11.36 -3.22
CA LEU A 176 12.36 12.28 -2.86
C LEU A 176 13.18 12.77 -4.06
N TYR A 177 13.44 11.90 -5.04
CA TYR A 177 14.29 12.23 -6.18
C TYR A 177 13.49 13.06 -7.17
N ASP A 178 13.82 14.35 -7.30
CA ASP A 178 13.41 15.15 -8.44
C ASP A 178 14.55 15.16 -9.47
N SER A 179 14.22 15.11 -10.76
CA SER A 179 15.22 15.12 -11.84
C SER A 179 16.09 16.38 -11.87
N GLU A 180 15.64 17.44 -11.20
CA GLU A 180 16.36 18.73 -11.08
C GLU A 180 17.09 18.89 -9.73
N SER A 181 16.96 17.93 -8.81
CA SER A 181 17.52 18.06 -7.47
C SER A 181 19.06 17.97 -7.48
N SER A 182 19.71 18.99 -6.95
CA SER A 182 21.17 19.03 -6.72
C SER A 182 21.58 18.46 -5.36
N ALA A 183 20.69 17.72 -4.69
CA ALA A 183 20.97 17.15 -3.37
C ALA A 183 22.10 16.09 -3.44
N PRO A 184 23.04 16.08 -2.48
CA PRO A 184 24.08 15.05 -2.43
C PRO A 184 23.49 13.64 -2.34
N PRO A 185 23.93 12.67 -3.17
CA PRO A 185 23.37 11.32 -3.20
C PRO A 185 23.37 10.63 -1.83
N THR A 186 24.45 10.74 -1.05
CA THR A 186 24.56 10.12 0.27
C THR A 186 23.55 10.67 1.28
N LEU A 187 23.23 11.97 1.20
CA LEU A 187 22.20 12.57 2.04
C LEU A 187 20.81 12.06 1.66
N LEU A 188 20.57 11.90 0.35
CA LEU A 188 19.31 11.41 -0.18
C LEU A 188 19.08 9.94 0.19
N ASP A 189 20.10 9.10 0.06
CA ASP A 189 20.08 7.72 0.54
C ASP A 189 19.85 7.67 2.06
N GLY A 190 20.45 8.59 2.81
CA GLY A 190 20.22 8.72 4.25
C GLY A 190 18.78 9.10 4.62
N LEU A 191 18.16 9.99 3.85
CA LEU A 191 16.74 10.32 3.98
C LEU A 191 15.85 9.12 3.64
N VAL A 192 16.21 8.34 2.62
CA VAL A 192 15.49 7.11 2.27
C VAL A 192 15.51 6.11 3.43
N GLU A 193 16.66 5.86 4.04
CA GLU A 193 16.78 4.97 5.20
C GLU A 193 16.07 5.56 6.43
N TYR A 194 16.09 6.88 6.64
CA TYR A 194 15.39 7.55 7.73
C TYR A 194 13.87 7.40 7.62
N ILE A 195 13.29 7.68 6.46
CA ILE A 195 11.85 7.51 6.23
C ILE A 195 11.46 6.03 6.35
N THR A 196 12.30 5.12 5.87
CA THR A 196 12.10 3.67 6.02
C THR A 196 12.14 3.24 7.50
N MET A 197 12.96 3.88 8.32
CA MET A 197 13.00 3.70 9.77
C MET A 197 11.71 4.21 10.43
N ILE A 198 11.23 5.40 10.07
CA ILE A 198 9.93 5.94 10.55
C ILE A 198 8.77 5.01 10.18
N ALA A 199 8.82 4.40 8.98
CA ALA A 199 7.85 3.42 8.52
C ALA A 199 7.88 2.08 9.31
N GLY A 200 8.82 1.92 10.26
CA GLY A 200 8.91 0.75 11.13
C GLY A 200 9.71 -0.42 10.56
N PHE A 201 10.39 -0.24 9.42
CA PHE A 201 11.22 -1.28 8.81
C PHE A 201 12.68 -1.25 9.26
N VAL A 202 13.03 -0.44 10.26
CA VAL A 202 14.31 -0.57 10.96
C VAL A 202 14.13 -0.28 12.43
N ASN A 203 14.70 -1.12 13.30
CA ASN A 203 14.69 -0.89 14.72
C ASN A 203 15.84 0.06 15.10
N VAL A 204 15.51 1.22 15.68
CA VAL A 204 16.48 2.22 16.15
C VAL A 204 17.53 1.61 17.08
N LYS A 205 17.15 0.58 17.87
CA LYS A 205 18.05 -0.14 18.79
C LYS A 205 19.14 -0.95 18.09
N ASP A 206 18.96 -1.30 16.82
CA ASP A 206 20.00 -1.96 16.04
C ASP A 206 21.07 -0.95 15.58
N TYR A 207 20.71 0.33 15.46
CA TYR A 207 21.66 1.39 15.11
C TYR A 207 22.53 1.82 16.28
N ASP A 208 21.97 1.97 17.48
CA ASP A 208 22.74 2.30 18.70
C ASP A 208 23.84 1.27 19.02
N LYS A 209 23.64 0.01 18.62
CA LYS A 209 24.63 -1.07 18.84
C LYS A 209 25.74 -1.06 17.80
N VAL A 210 25.47 -0.60 16.59
CA VAL A 210 26.37 -0.74 15.43
C VAL A 210 27.14 0.56 15.15
N TYR A 211 26.52 1.72 15.41
CA TYR A 211 27.08 3.00 15.00
C TYR A 211 27.16 3.95 16.20
N LYS A 212 28.40 4.24 16.64
CA LYS A 212 28.64 5.34 17.59
C LYS A 212 28.29 6.66 16.90
N LEU A 213 27.52 7.52 17.59
CA LEU A 213 27.21 8.85 17.10
C LEU A 213 28.53 9.59 16.78
N PRO A 214 28.75 10.08 15.54
CA PRO A 214 29.99 10.75 15.20
C PRO A 214 30.16 12.04 16.02
N GLU A 215 31.40 12.40 16.37
CA GLU A 215 31.69 13.74 16.88
C GLU A 215 31.32 14.78 15.81
N PHE A 216 30.39 15.67 16.15
CA PHE A 216 29.92 16.73 15.27
C PHE A 216 30.98 17.83 15.16
N CYS A 217 31.84 17.76 14.15
CA CYS A 217 32.79 18.83 13.85
C CYS A 217 32.82 19.24 12.38
N ASP A 218 32.13 18.53 11.48
CA ASP A 218 32.13 18.85 10.05
C ASP A 218 30.80 19.43 9.56
N GLN A 219 30.93 20.44 8.70
CA GLN A 219 29.81 21.11 8.00
C GLN A 219 29.05 20.17 7.04
N LYS A 220 29.61 18.98 6.77
CA LYS A 220 29.11 17.97 5.83
C LYS A 220 29.07 16.58 6.47
N TRP A 221 28.39 16.50 7.61
CA TRP A 221 28.27 15.27 8.41
C TRP A 221 27.65 14.06 7.68
N TRP A 222 27.12 14.23 6.46
CA TRP A 222 26.57 13.15 5.63
C TRP A 222 27.58 12.58 4.61
N GLU A 223 28.71 13.24 4.34
CA GLU A 223 29.67 12.79 3.33
C GLU A 223 30.35 11.48 3.72
N ASP A 224 30.47 10.56 2.75
CA ASP A 224 31.11 9.24 2.87
C ASP A 224 30.60 8.35 4.00
N LYS A 225 29.39 8.65 4.51
CA LYS A 225 28.75 7.85 5.56
C LYS A 225 27.85 6.79 4.95
N ASP A 226 27.77 5.67 5.63
CA ASP A 226 26.71 4.70 5.41
C ASP A 226 25.35 5.43 5.54
N PRO A 227 24.43 5.33 4.55
CA PRO A 227 23.10 5.92 4.61
C PRO A 227 22.35 5.65 5.91
N ARG A 228 22.59 4.50 6.52
CA ARG A 228 22.03 4.10 7.82
C ARG A 228 22.50 4.99 8.97
N VAL A 229 23.77 5.40 8.94
CA VAL A 229 24.34 6.33 9.93
C VAL A 229 23.73 7.70 9.76
N VAL A 230 23.57 8.16 8.51
CA VAL A 230 22.92 9.44 8.20
C VAL A 230 21.48 9.43 8.72
N ALA A 231 20.74 8.34 8.49
CA ALA A 231 19.38 8.16 8.97
C ALA A 231 19.26 8.21 10.49
N HIS A 232 20.16 7.52 11.19
CA HIS A 232 20.21 7.54 12.66
C HIS A 232 20.43 8.96 13.19
N LEU A 233 21.31 9.72 12.54
CA LEU A 233 21.60 11.10 12.92
C LEU A 233 20.40 12.04 12.71
N LEU A 234 19.67 11.86 11.61
CA LEU A 234 18.43 12.60 11.35
C LEU A 234 17.40 12.35 12.46
N GLY A 235 17.22 11.09 12.87
CA GLY A 235 16.35 10.73 14.00
C GLY A 235 16.77 11.40 15.31
N TYR A 236 18.08 11.37 15.63
CA TYR A 236 18.61 12.05 16.81
C TYR A 236 18.31 13.56 16.80
N PHE A 237 18.49 14.24 15.68
CA PHE A 237 18.20 15.67 15.57
C PHE A 237 16.70 15.99 15.72
N GLU A 238 15.83 15.17 15.16
CA GLU A 238 14.39 15.32 15.30
C GLU A 238 13.94 15.17 16.77
N GLU A 239 14.48 14.19 17.49
CA GLU A 239 14.20 13.99 18.92
C GLU A 239 14.64 15.18 19.77
N GLN A 240 15.83 15.74 19.49
CA GLN A 240 16.33 16.95 20.17
C GLN A 240 15.42 18.16 19.93
N GLN A 241 14.89 18.33 18.72
CA GLN A 241 13.98 19.41 18.40
C GLN A 241 12.64 19.28 19.13
N LYS A 242 12.08 18.06 19.20
CA LYS A 242 10.86 17.75 19.96
C LYS A 242 11.05 18.00 21.46
N GLY A 243 12.20 17.59 22.01
CA GLY A 243 12.55 17.83 23.42
C GLY A 243 12.69 19.31 23.78
N ARG A 244 13.23 20.14 22.88
CA ARG A 244 13.32 21.60 23.08
C ARG A 244 11.97 22.31 23.00
N GLY A 245 11.03 21.83 22.19
CA GLY A 245 9.68 22.38 22.08
C GLY A 245 8.81 22.16 23.33
N SER A 246 9.10 21.13 24.12
CA SER A 246 8.31 20.77 25.32
C SER A 246 8.77 21.46 26.61
N SER A 247 9.84 22.26 26.59
CA SER A 247 10.41 22.92 27.78
C SER A 247 9.94 24.37 28.00
N ASN A 248 9.00 24.86 27.18
CA ASN A 248 8.43 26.22 27.28
C ASN A 248 6.93 26.22 27.64
N GLY A 249 6.45 25.17 28.31
CA GLY A 249 5.09 25.09 28.87
C GLY A 249 5.07 25.30 30.37
#